data_AF-A0A1B2J6S8-F1
#
_entry.id   AF-A0A1B2J6S8-F1
#
_cell.length_a   1.000
_cell.length_b   1.000
_cell.length_c   1.000
_cell.angle_alpha   90.00
_cell.angle_beta   90.00
_cell.angle_gamma   90.00
#
_symmetry.space_group_name_H-M   'P 1'
#
loop_
_entity.id
_entity.type
_entity.pdbx_description
1 polymer ?
#
loop_
_entity_poly.entity_id
_entity_poly.type
_entity_poly.pdbx_seq_one_letter_code
_entity_poly.pdbx_strand_id
1 'polypeptide(L)'
;MFPWSVPSKAAAPGAIYQSIKQSFLTVQIRTATKKTAGSKTHMKDSAGRRLGPKKQDGELVSIGQILMRQRGTKFYPGENVGIGRDHTLFALEPGYVRYYLDPFHPKRKFIGIALHRNIRLPLPHWEPRVRRFGYVEITDKFDSDREEGRMRRKEHKLFPHIEIALKKRQEARLEKKQKLGSQLTTFEEFFAESQEFIDIASSRLVKIDGFLRGGKSITEARFYATYNFRYDLQLLLKKMSITETQFDLRLTQYLTVASKVDEVVTFDSHFRLCKQLSSTQKEELAKSNLSKIQELVRNRTVMTRDTRNKVETLIDSPAFDISTQIRLRRKYLKPVVCESKAVSSTKDAVIVRRWNDKSRRIETISRARDAFAPS
;
A
#
# COMPACT_ATOMS: atom_id res chain seq x y z
N MET A 1 24.42 -20.55 20.10
CA MET A 1 24.44 -21.05 21.50
C MET A 1 23.47 -22.22 21.56
N PHE A 2 23.84 -23.50 21.66
CA PHE A 2 25.04 -24.17 22.15
C PHE A 2 25.39 -25.37 21.23
N PRO A 3 26.67 -25.70 21.01
CA PRO A 3 27.08 -26.94 20.37
C PRO A 3 27.25 -28.06 21.41
N TRP A 4 26.95 -29.30 21.03
CA TRP A 4 27.32 -30.50 21.77
C TRP A 4 28.73 -30.95 21.38
N SER A 5 29.58 -31.07 22.39
CA SER A 5 30.97 -31.52 22.30
C SER A 5 31.08 -33.05 22.37
N VAL A 6 31.96 -33.58 21.53
CA VAL A 6 32.47 -34.96 21.51
C VAL A 6 33.36 -35.24 22.73
N PRO A 7 33.42 -36.47 23.27
CA PRO A 7 34.56 -36.92 24.04
C PRO A 7 35.51 -37.83 23.23
N SER A 8 36.80 -37.56 23.37
CA SER A 8 37.93 -38.24 22.74
C SER A 8 38.85 -38.91 23.76
N LYS A 9 39.57 -39.96 23.32
CA LYS A 9 40.77 -40.63 23.91
C LYS A 9 40.50 -41.53 25.14
N ALA A 10 41.19 -42.64 25.38
CA ALA A 10 42.59 -42.99 25.09
C ALA A 10 42.82 -44.51 24.97
N ALA A 11 44.01 -44.91 24.48
CA ALA A 11 44.49 -46.28 24.36
C ALA A 11 45.70 -46.54 25.29
N ALA A 12 45.69 -47.72 25.96
CA ALA A 12 46.77 -48.63 26.46
C ALA A 12 47.97 -48.05 27.31
N PRO A 13 48.79 -48.85 28.07
CA PRO A 13 49.04 -50.30 28.01
C PRO A 13 49.27 -51.11 29.34
N GLY A 14 49.14 -52.44 29.24
CA GLY A 14 50.03 -53.53 29.74
C GLY A 14 50.53 -53.68 31.20
N ALA A 15 50.26 -54.86 31.81
CA ALA A 15 51.21 -55.73 32.56
C ALA A 15 50.47 -57.02 33.01
N ILE A 16 50.74 -58.20 32.43
CA ILE A 16 51.62 -59.30 32.88
C ILE A 16 51.24 -59.88 34.27
N TYR A 17 50.75 -61.13 34.32
CA TYR A 17 51.33 -62.18 35.16
C TYR A 17 50.93 -63.60 34.71
N GLN A 18 51.93 -64.48 34.87
CA GLN A 18 52.09 -65.89 34.51
C GLN A 18 50.99 -66.84 35.02
N SER A 19 50.52 -67.76 34.18
CA SER A 19 50.99 -69.15 33.99
C SER A 19 50.51 -70.14 35.05
N ILE A 20 49.56 -70.99 34.66
CA ILE A 20 49.54 -72.40 35.06
C ILE A 20 49.25 -73.21 33.80
N LYS A 21 50.28 -73.94 33.35
CA LYS A 21 50.17 -74.99 32.34
C LYS A 21 49.50 -76.19 33.01
N GLN A 22 48.38 -76.63 32.46
CA GLN A 22 47.98 -78.04 32.55
C GLN A 22 47.81 -78.56 31.14
N SER A 23 48.78 -79.37 30.75
CA SER A 23 48.80 -80.19 29.56
C SER A 23 47.88 -81.38 29.74
N PHE A 24 46.73 -81.38 29.05
CA PHE A 24 45.97 -82.59 28.81
C PHE A 24 45.74 -82.76 27.31
N LEU A 25 46.46 -83.73 26.77
CA LEU A 25 46.18 -84.61 25.63
C LEU A 25 45.24 -84.04 24.54
N THR A 26 45.85 -83.77 23.39
CA THR A 26 45.19 -83.57 22.10
C THR A 26 44.30 -84.77 21.74
N VAL A 27 42.99 -84.64 21.92
CA VAL A 27 42.00 -85.38 21.15
C VAL A 27 41.35 -84.38 20.20
N GLN A 28 41.70 -84.50 18.92
CA GLN A 28 41.14 -83.65 17.87
C GLN A 28 39.72 -84.15 17.54
N ILE A 29 38.72 -83.73 18.31
CA ILE A 29 37.32 -83.94 17.96
C ILE A 29 36.92 -82.85 16.98
N ARG A 30 36.91 -83.18 15.69
CA ARG A 30 36.21 -82.35 14.69
C ARG A 30 34.75 -82.79 14.61
N THR A 31 33.88 -82.05 15.27
CA THR A 31 32.43 -82.11 15.02
C THR A 31 31.93 -80.74 14.59
N ALA A 32 31.42 -80.70 13.36
CA ALA A 32 30.62 -79.69 12.67
C ALA A 32 30.79 -78.19 13.01
N THR A 33 31.20 -77.46 11.97
CA THR A 33 31.02 -76.03 11.77
C THR A 33 29.55 -75.58 11.97
N LYS A 34 29.29 -74.74 12.97
CA LYS A 34 28.33 -73.63 12.83
C LYS A 34 28.56 -72.55 13.90
N LYS A 35 29.29 -71.49 13.51
CA LYS A 35 29.06 -70.13 14.06
C LYS A 35 27.71 -69.62 13.54
N THR A 36 26.58 -70.16 13.99
CA THR A 36 25.29 -69.49 13.78
C THR A 36 24.30 -69.91 14.85
N ALA A 37 24.33 -69.22 15.98
CA ALA A 37 23.13 -69.00 16.78
C ALA A 37 22.96 -67.48 16.96
N GLY A 38 22.93 -66.75 15.84
CA GLY A 38 22.11 -65.54 15.82
C GLY A 38 20.68 -65.97 16.13
N SER A 39 19.94 -65.21 16.92
CA SER A 39 18.53 -65.51 17.21
C SER A 39 17.77 -65.66 15.88
N LYS A 40 17.57 -66.89 15.39
CA LYS A 40 16.80 -67.18 14.18
C LYS A 40 15.33 -67.38 14.53
N THR A 41 14.80 -66.45 15.34
CA THR A 41 13.37 -66.35 15.64
C THR A 41 12.94 -64.92 15.34
N HIS A 42 12.36 -64.71 14.16
CA HIS A 42 11.74 -63.44 13.78
C HIS A 42 10.33 -63.31 14.39
N MET A 43 10.22 -63.42 15.72
CA MET A 43 8.97 -63.19 16.46
C MET A 43 8.85 -61.72 16.89
N LYS A 44 9.00 -60.79 15.94
CA LYS A 44 8.81 -59.36 16.18
C LYS A 44 7.72 -58.86 15.24
N ASP A 45 6.57 -58.53 15.81
CA ASP A 45 5.50 -57.82 15.11
C ASP A 45 5.14 -56.53 15.86
N SER A 46 4.67 -55.53 15.13
CA SER A 46 4.24 -54.27 15.69
C SER A 46 2.73 -54.29 15.97
N ALA A 47 2.32 -53.67 17.08
CA ALA A 47 0.89 -53.56 17.39
C ALA A 47 0.11 -52.82 16.28
N GLY A 48 -1.12 -53.26 16.03
CA GLY A 48 -2.04 -52.63 15.08
C GLY A 48 -2.25 -51.14 15.38
N ARG A 49 -2.12 -50.30 14.35
CA ARG A 49 -2.12 -48.82 14.51
C ARG A 49 -3.52 -48.18 14.55
N ARG A 50 -4.58 -48.99 14.61
CA ARG A 50 -6.00 -48.56 14.69
C ARG A 50 -6.39 -47.53 13.61
N LEU A 51 -5.82 -47.69 12.40
CA LEU A 51 -6.16 -46.89 11.21
C LEU A 51 -7.58 -47.22 10.72
N GLY A 52 -8.13 -46.40 9.84
CA GLY A 52 -9.46 -46.57 9.27
C GLY A 52 -10.42 -45.42 9.58
N PRO A 53 -11.65 -45.49 9.05
CA PRO A 53 -12.67 -44.47 9.25
C PRO A 53 -13.08 -44.44 10.72
N LYS A 54 -13.30 -43.22 11.21
CA LYS A 54 -13.77 -42.91 12.57
C LYS A 54 -15.17 -42.33 12.56
N LYS A 55 -15.59 -41.78 11.42
CA LYS A 55 -16.94 -41.29 11.17
C LYS A 55 -17.48 -41.86 9.87
N GLN A 56 -18.72 -42.30 9.90
CA GLN A 56 -19.40 -42.93 8.76
C GLN A 56 -20.12 -41.89 7.90
N ASP A 57 -20.57 -42.29 6.71
CA ASP A 57 -21.35 -41.40 5.83
C ASP A 57 -22.68 -40.98 6.50
N GLY A 58 -23.02 -39.70 6.41
CA GLY A 58 -24.22 -39.11 7.00
C GLY A 58 -24.14 -38.88 8.51
N GLU A 59 -23.02 -39.18 9.17
CA GLU A 59 -22.85 -38.96 10.60
C GLU A 59 -22.67 -37.46 10.92
N LEU A 60 -23.30 -37.00 12.00
CA LEU A 60 -23.13 -35.64 12.51
C LEU A 60 -21.75 -35.49 13.17
N VAL A 61 -21.02 -34.45 12.78
CA VAL A 61 -19.69 -34.15 13.31
C VAL A 61 -19.60 -32.71 13.80
N SER A 62 -18.76 -32.52 14.82
CA SER A 62 -18.36 -31.22 15.37
C SER A 62 -16.96 -30.84 14.90
N ILE A 63 -16.63 -29.54 15.00
CA ILE A 63 -15.31 -29.00 14.63
C ILE A 63 -14.20 -29.77 15.35
N GLY A 64 -13.16 -30.15 14.62
CA GLY A 64 -11.98 -30.85 15.12
C GLY A 64 -12.14 -32.37 15.27
N GLN A 65 -13.34 -32.94 15.06
CA GLN A 65 -13.51 -34.39 15.14
C GLN A 65 -12.76 -35.11 14.01
N ILE A 66 -12.11 -36.22 14.36
CA ILE A 66 -11.37 -37.05 13.40
C ILE A 66 -12.36 -37.87 12.57
N LEU A 67 -12.23 -37.80 11.25
CA LEU A 67 -13.04 -38.53 10.28
C LEU A 67 -12.35 -39.82 9.84
N MET A 68 -11.05 -39.76 9.57
CA MET A 68 -10.28 -40.88 9.02
C MET A 68 -8.84 -40.85 9.51
N ARG A 69 -8.33 -41.96 10.05
CA ARG A 69 -6.88 -42.15 10.31
C ARG A 69 -6.27 -43.03 9.24
N GLN A 70 -5.21 -42.57 8.59
CA GLN A 70 -4.63 -43.27 7.44
C GLN A 70 -3.11 -43.14 7.40
N ARG A 71 -2.48 -43.94 6.53
CA ARG A 71 -1.08 -43.79 6.13
C ARG A 71 -1.08 -43.44 4.66
N GLY A 72 -0.59 -42.25 4.32
CA GLY A 72 -0.82 -41.62 3.03
C GLY A 72 -2.30 -41.22 2.84
N THR A 73 -2.59 -40.56 1.72
CA THR A 73 -3.91 -40.05 1.36
C THR A 73 -4.71 -41.08 0.55
N LYS A 74 -5.27 -42.08 1.25
CA LYS A 74 -6.26 -43.00 0.65
C LYS A 74 -7.56 -42.25 0.35
N PHE A 75 -7.96 -41.39 1.29
CA PHE A 75 -8.96 -40.35 1.09
C PHE A 75 -8.31 -38.98 1.16
N TYR A 76 -8.76 -38.07 0.30
CA TYR A 76 -8.35 -36.69 0.24
C TYR A 76 -9.34 -35.81 1.02
N PRO A 77 -8.87 -34.67 1.58
CA PRO A 77 -9.76 -33.69 2.20
C PRO A 77 -10.66 -33.08 1.12
N GLY A 78 -11.97 -33.24 1.29
CA GLY A 78 -13.00 -32.60 0.48
C GLY A 78 -13.47 -31.28 1.10
N GLU A 79 -14.71 -30.90 0.83
CA GLU A 79 -15.29 -29.67 1.37
C GLU A 79 -15.33 -29.67 2.91
N ASN A 80 -14.97 -28.55 3.53
CA ASN A 80 -15.01 -28.33 4.99
C ASN A 80 -14.20 -29.34 5.83
N VAL A 81 -13.17 -29.96 5.24
CA VAL A 81 -12.31 -30.95 5.90
C VAL A 81 -10.84 -30.54 5.84
N GLY A 82 -10.14 -30.68 6.97
CA GLY A 82 -8.71 -30.45 7.10
C GLY A 82 -7.92 -31.77 7.09
N ILE A 83 -6.62 -31.65 6.81
CA ILE A 83 -5.68 -32.78 6.84
C ILE A 83 -4.54 -32.51 7.83
N GLY A 84 -4.31 -33.43 8.76
CA GLY A 84 -3.22 -33.37 9.73
C GLY A 84 -1.89 -33.85 9.17
N ARG A 85 -0.82 -33.70 9.96
CA ARG A 85 0.54 -34.14 9.59
C ARG A 85 0.63 -35.62 9.22
N ASP A 86 -0.13 -36.47 9.91
CA ASP A 86 -0.18 -37.91 9.65
C ASP A 86 -1.23 -38.30 8.59
N HIS A 87 -1.69 -37.34 7.79
CA HIS A 87 -2.79 -37.47 6.83
C HIS A 87 -4.15 -37.82 7.45
N THR A 88 -4.31 -37.65 8.77
CA THR A 88 -5.60 -37.79 9.43
C THR A 88 -6.55 -36.69 8.95
N LEU A 89 -7.74 -37.07 8.51
CA LEU A 89 -8.77 -36.12 8.10
C LEU A 89 -9.63 -35.72 9.30
N PHE A 90 -9.92 -34.43 9.43
CA PHE A 90 -10.71 -33.89 10.54
C PHE A 90 -11.67 -32.79 10.07
N ALA A 91 -12.76 -32.60 10.82
CA ALA A 91 -13.78 -31.62 10.52
C ALA A 91 -13.31 -30.19 10.76
N LEU A 92 -13.49 -29.29 9.78
CA LEU A 92 -13.30 -27.84 9.99
C LEU A 92 -14.59 -27.14 10.42
N GLU A 93 -15.73 -27.65 9.96
CA GLU A 93 -17.06 -27.14 10.28
C GLU A 93 -17.94 -28.25 10.85
N PRO A 94 -18.97 -27.91 11.65
CA PRO A 94 -19.98 -28.88 12.05
C PRO A 94 -20.90 -29.18 10.87
N GLY A 95 -21.33 -30.44 10.75
CA GLY A 95 -22.20 -30.87 9.66
C GLY A 95 -22.23 -32.38 9.53
N TYR A 96 -22.52 -32.87 8.33
CA TYR A 96 -22.71 -34.27 8.02
C TYR A 96 -21.60 -34.78 7.12
N VAL A 97 -20.95 -35.87 7.52
CA VAL A 97 -19.86 -36.47 6.75
C VAL A 97 -20.38 -37.02 5.42
N ARG A 98 -19.68 -36.74 4.32
CA ARG A 98 -20.00 -37.24 2.98
C ARG A 98 -18.76 -37.81 2.31
N TYR A 99 -18.86 -39.05 1.85
CA TYR A 99 -17.85 -39.68 1.00
C TYR A 99 -18.26 -39.52 -0.47
N TYR A 100 -17.38 -38.97 -1.31
CA TYR A 100 -17.72 -38.70 -2.72
C TYR A 100 -16.53 -38.77 -3.66
N LEU A 101 -16.82 -38.78 -4.95
CA LEU A 101 -15.87 -38.63 -6.04
C LEU A 101 -16.10 -37.27 -6.68
N ASP A 102 -15.01 -36.56 -6.95
CA ASP A 102 -15.06 -35.25 -7.60
C ASP A 102 -14.66 -35.39 -9.08
N PRO A 103 -15.50 -34.97 -10.04
CA PRO A 103 -15.15 -34.96 -11.47
C PRO A 103 -13.83 -34.25 -11.78
N PHE A 104 -13.45 -33.21 -11.03
CA PHE A 104 -12.17 -32.52 -11.21
C PHE A 104 -10.96 -33.41 -10.88
N HIS A 105 -11.17 -34.48 -10.10
CA HIS A 105 -10.13 -35.36 -9.58
C HIS A 105 -10.53 -36.85 -9.73
N PRO A 106 -10.58 -37.39 -10.96
CA PRO A 106 -11.28 -38.64 -11.29
C PRO A 106 -10.73 -39.92 -10.63
N LYS A 107 -9.49 -39.90 -10.13
CA LYS A 107 -8.84 -41.05 -9.47
C LYS A 107 -8.72 -40.91 -7.96
N ARG A 108 -9.31 -39.86 -7.37
CA ARG A 108 -9.20 -39.54 -5.95
C ARG A 108 -10.56 -39.67 -5.26
N LYS A 109 -10.53 -40.22 -4.04
CA LYS A 109 -11.70 -40.35 -3.18
C LYS A 109 -11.66 -39.24 -2.14
N PHE A 110 -12.79 -38.59 -1.87
CA PHE A 110 -12.86 -37.47 -0.96
C PHE A 110 -13.75 -37.78 0.24
N ILE A 111 -13.41 -37.16 1.37
CA ILE A 111 -14.30 -37.03 2.52
C ILE A 111 -14.52 -35.54 2.73
N GLY A 112 -15.76 -35.10 2.65
CA GLY A 112 -16.18 -33.74 2.95
C GLY A 112 -17.22 -33.72 4.06
N ILE A 113 -17.58 -32.51 4.47
CA ILE A 113 -18.67 -32.25 5.41
C ILE A 113 -19.67 -31.32 4.73
N ALA A 114 -20.87 -31.84 4.54
CA ALA A 114 -22.03 -31.07 4.11
C ALA A 114 -22.62 -30.32 5.31
N LEU A 115 -22.80 -29.00 5.19
CA LEU A 115 -23.33 -28.18 6.28
C LEU A 115 -24.78 -28.55 6.66
N HIS A 116 -25.54 -29.05 5.70
CA HIS A 116 -26.90 -29.56 5.91
C HIS A 116 -27.01 -31.00 5.42
N ARG A 117 -27.88 -31.79 6.06
CA ARG A 117 -28.06 -33.20 5.75
C ARG A 117 -28.50 -33.44 4.29
N ASN A 118 -29.28 -32.53 3.74
CA ASN A 118 -29.88 -32.64 2.41
C ASN A 118 -28.88 -32.36 1.28
N ILE A 119 -27.78 -31.67 1.58
CA ILE A 119 -26.75 -31.34 0.61
C ILE A 119 -25.95 -32.60 0.29
N ARG A 120 -25.75 -32.84 -1.01
CA ARG A 120 -24.88 -33.90 -1.52
C ARG A 120 -23.58 -33.27 -2.00
N LEU A 121 -22.47 -33.95 -1.73
CA LEU A 121 -21.15 -33.59 -2.26
C LEU A 121 -20.83 -34.51 -3.45
N PRO A 122 -20.14 -34.04 -4.49
CA PRO A 122 -19.56 -32.69 -4.64
C PRO A 122 -20.62 -31.62 -4.94
N LEU A 123 -20.41 -30.38 -4.46
CA LEU A 123 -21.26 -29.27 -4.86
C LEU A 123 -21.09 -28.95 -6.37
N PRO A 124 -22.15 -28.47 -7.03
CA PRO A 124 -22.05 -27.96 -8.39
C PRO A 124 -21.08 -26.76 -8.43
N HIS A 125 -20.16 -26.79 -9.40
CA HIS A 125 -19.01 -25.88 -9.46
C HIS A 125 -19.38 -24.39 -9.55
N TRP A 126 -20.45 -24.07 -10.28
CA TRP A 126 -20.86 -22.68 -10.58
C TRP A 126 -21.86 -22.11 -9.57
N GLU A 127 -22.38 -22.94 -8.66
CA GLU A 127 -23.26 -22.45 -7.61
C GLU A 127 -22.47 -21.75 -6.51
N PRO A 128 -23.09 -20.77 -5.81
CA PRO A 128 -22.45 -20.13 -4.68
C PRO A 128 -22.10 -21.15 -3.60
N ARG A 129 -20.88 -21.06 -3.06
CA ARG A 129 -20.44 -21.93 -1.97
C ARG A 129 -21.30 -21.71 -0.72
N VAL A 130 -21.88 -22.80 -0.21
CA VAL A 130 -22.55 -22.80 1.10
C VAL A 130 -21.50 -22.60 2.19
N ARG A 131 -21.66 -21.56 3.01
CA ARG A 131 -20.72 -21.19 4.09
C ARG A 131 -21.47 -21.04 5.40
N ARG A 132 -20.81 -21.41 6.50
CA ARG A 132 -21.31 -21.18 7.87
C ARG A 132 -20.70 -19.89 8.41
N PHE A 133 -21.54 -18.99 8.93
CA PHE A 133 -21.08 -17.77 9.60
C PHE A 133 -20.48 -18.08 10.98
N GLY A 134 -21.17 -18.89 11.78
CA GLY A 134 -20.62 -19.47 13.02
C GLY A 134 -20.54 -18.51 14.21
N TYR A 135 -20.97 -17.25 14.07
CA TYR A 135 -21.06 -16.27 15.15
C TYR A 135 -22.52 -15.94 15.47
N VAL A 136 -22.73 -15.41 16.67
CA VAL A 136 -24.04 -14.96 17.19
C VAL A 136 -23.91 -13.50 17.59
N GLU A 137 -24.98 -12.73 17.40
CA GLU A 137 -25.05 -11.35 17.86
C GLU A 137 -25.02 -11.29 19.40
N ILE A 138 -24.22 -10.38 19.94
CA ILE A 138 -24.16 -10.15 21.37
C ILE A 138 -25.31 -9.22 21.74
N THR A 139 -26.37 -9.78 22.31
CA THR A 139 -27.55 -9.01 22.70
C THR A 139 -27.36 -8.23 23.99
N ASP A 140 -26.49 -8.73 24.87
CA ASP A 140 -26.18 -8.04 26.13
C ASP A 140 -25.29 -6.83 25.87
N LYS A 141 -25.74 -5.67 26.35
CA LYS A 141 -25.07 -4.40 26.10
C LYS A 141 -23.69 -4.36 26.75
N PHE A 142 -23.54 -4.92 27.94
CA PHE A 142 -22.25 -4.91 28.64
C PHE A 142 -21.19 -5.69 27.87
N ASP A 143 -21.53 -6.89 27.41
CA ASP A 143 -20.64 -7.71 26.59
C ASP A 143 -20.39 -7.06 25.21
N SER A 144 -21.40 -6.40 24.62
CA SER A 144 -21.24 -5.64 23.37
C SER A 144 -20.23 -4.50 23.54
N ASP A 145 -20.37 -3.66 24.56
CA ASP A 145 -19.46 -2.55 24.85
C ASP A 145 -18.02 -3.05 25.11
N ARG A 146 -17.89 -4.21 25.78
CA ARG A 146 -16.59 -4.85 26.01
C ARG A 146 -15.93 -5.31 24.71
N GLU A 147 -16.69 -5.92 23.80
CA GLU A 147 -16.16 -6.34 22.49
C GLU A 147 -15.88 -5.14 21.57
N GLU A 148 -16.68 -4.07 21.62
CA GLU A 148 -16.39 -2.83 20.89
C GLU A 148 -15.10 -2.16 21.37
N GLY A 149 -14.84 -2.16 22.68
CA GLY A 149 -13.60 -1.65 23.27
C GLY A 149 -12.37 -2.51 22.98
N ARG A 150 -12.55 -3.74 22.49
CA ARG A 150 -11.46 -4.69 22.25
C ARG A 150 -10.66 -4.34 20.99
N MET A 151 -9.47 -3.78 21.17
CA MET A 151 -8.52 -3.53 20.08
C MET A 151 -7.40 -4.58 20.01
N ARG A 152 -6.87 -4.86 18.82
CA ARG A 152 -5.66 -5.69 18.68
C ARG A 152 -4.46 -4.96 19.28
N ARG A 153 -3.48 -5.69 19.82
CA ARG A 153 -2.23 -5.10 20.36
C ARG A 153 -1.54 -4.14 19.37
N LYS A 154 -1.56 -4.44 18.06
CA LYS A 154 -0.99 -3.58 17.02
C LYS A 154 -1.76 -2.27 16.87
N GLU A 155 -3.09 -2.34 16.87
CA GLU A 155 -3.98 -1.18 16.77
C GLU A 155 -3.83 -0.29 18.00
N HIS A 156 -3.89 -0.87 19.21
CA HIS A 156 -3.73 -0.12 20.46
C HIS A 156 -2.39 0.64 20.51
N LYS A 157 -1.28 0.02 20.07
CA LYS A 157 0.02 0.70 20.02
C LYS A 157 0.09 1.83 18.99
N LEU A 158 -0.63 1.70 17.88
CA LEU A 158 -0.60 2.66 16.78
C LEU A 158 -1.62 3.80 16.97
N PHE A 159 -2.70 3.54 17.69
CA PHE A 159 -3.80 4.46 17.94
C PHE A 159 -3.37 5.87 18.37
N PRO A 160 -2.52 6.08 19.40
CA PRO A 160 -2.13 7.42 19.80
C PRO A 160 -1.38 8.18 18.70
N HIS A 161 -0.56 7.49 17.90
CA HIS A 161 0.14 8.11 16.78
C HIS A 161 -0.82 8.52 15.65
N ILE A 162 -1.83 7.69 15.36
CA ILE A 162 -2.89 8.03 14.39
C ILE A 162 -3.69 9.24 14.87
N GLU A 163 -4.02 9.29 16.16
CA GLU A 163 -4.77 10.40 16.75
C GLU A 163 -3.99 11.72 16.65
N ILE A 164 -2.71 11.72 17.02
CA ILE A 164 -1.82 12.90 16.87
C ILE A 164 -1.73 13.32 15.40
N ALA A 165 -1.55 12.37 14.48
CA ALA A 165 -1.50 12.65 13.05
C ALA A 165 -2.85 13.16 12.49
N LEU A 166 -3.98 12.75 13.08
CA LEU A 166 -5.30 13.25 12.73
C LEU A 166 -5.50 14.68 13.23
N LYS A 167 -5.14 14.98 14.49
CA LYS A 167 -5.16 16.34 15.06
C LYS A 167 -4.32 17.31 14.24
N LYS A 168 -3.06 16.96 13.94
CA LYS A 168 -2.18 17.76 13.08
C LYS A 168 -2.77 18.02 11.69
N ARG A 169 -3.46 17.03 11.09
CA ARG A 169 -4.15 17.22 9.80
C ARG A 169 -5.38 18.12 9.90
N GLN A 170 -6.09 18.12 11.05
CA GLN A 170 -7.22 19.01 11.28
C GLN A 170 -6.74 20.45 11.48
N GLU A 171 -5.71 20.67 12.29
CA GLU A 171 -5.06 21.97 12.48
C GLU A 171 -4.58 22.55 11.16
N ALA A 172 -3.83 21.78 10.37
CA ALA A 172 -3.36 22.24 9.05
C ALA A 172 -4.50 22.57 8.07
N ARG A 173 -5.65 21.89 8.16
CA ARG A 173 -6.84 22.23 7.36
C ARG A 173 -7.51 23.51 7.85
N LEU A 174 -7.56 23.72 9.17
CA LEU A 174 -8.09 24.95 9.77
C LEU A 174 -7.23 26.15 9.37
N GLU A 175 -5.91 26.07 9.54
CA GLU A 175 -4.95 27.09 9.11
C GLU A 175 -5.09 27.39 7.62
N LYS A 176 -5.23 26.35 6.80
CA LYS A 176 -5.44 26.51 5.36
C LYS A 176 -6.77 27.19 5.03
N LYS A 177 -7.84 26.85 5.75
CA LYS A 177 -9.16 27.49 5.60
C LYS A 177 -9.07 28.98 5.95
N GLN A 178 -8.45 29.32 7.07
CA GLN A 178 -8.22 30.72 7.48
C GLN A 178 -7.37 31.47 6.47
N LYS A 179 -6.28 30.87 5.98
CA LYS A 179 -5.42 31.45 4.95
C LYS A 179 -6.20 31.73 3.66
N LEU A 180 -6.97 30.76 3.17
CA LEU A 180 -7.79 30.95 1.96
C LEU A 180 -8.90 31.99 2.19
N GLY A 181 -9.49 32.05 3.38
CA GLY A 181 -10.43 33.11 3.76
C GLY A 181 -9.80 34.49 3.69
N SER A 182 -8.61 34.68 4.28
CA SER A 182 -7.87 35.95 4.20
C SER A 182 -7.43 36.33 2.78
N GLN A 183 -7.19 35.33 1.92
CA GLN A 183 -6.88 35.57 0.51
C GLN A 183 -8.13 35.93 -0.29
N LEU A 184 -9.28 35.34 0.01
CA LEU A 184 -10.56 35.70 -0.63
C LEU A 184 -10.93 37.15 -0.37
N THR A 185 -10.72 37.63 0.86
CA THR A 185 -10.96 39.03 1.22
C THR A 185 -9.96 40.01 0.59
N THR A 186 -9.01 39.58 -0.24
CA THR A 186 -8.16 40.50 -1.02
C THR A 186 -8.74 40.84 -2.39
N PHE A 187 -9.71 40.06 -2.87
CA PHE A 187 -10.39 40.31 -4.13
C PHE A 187 -11.57 41.24 -3.91
N GLU A 188 -11.70 42.25 -4.76
CA GLU A 188 -12.69 43.33 -4.62
C GLU A 188 -14.12 42.80 -4.62
N GLU A 189 -14.37 41.73 -5.37
CA GLU A 189 -15.67 41.10 -5.53
C GLU A 189 -16.21 40.49 -4.21
N PHE A 190 -15.37 40.29 -3.19
CA PHE A 190 -15.76 39.68 -1.91
C PHE A 190 -15.68 40.62 -0.70
N PHE A 191 -15.36 41.90 -0.87
CA PHE A 191 -15.25 42.83 0.27
C PHE A 191 -16.57 43.07 1.02
N ALA A 192 -17.71 42.97 0.34
CA ALA A 192 -19.03 43.27 0.90
C ALA A 192 -19.79 42.01 1.42
N GLU A 193 -19.20 40.83 1.31
CA GLU A 193 -19.87 39.57 1.63
C GLU A 193 -19.79 39.25 3.13
N SER A 194 -20.74 38.44 3.63
CA SER A 194 -20.82 38.09 5.05
C SER A 194 -19.70 37.13 5.49
N GLN A 195 -19.40 37.12 6.79
CA GLN A 195 -18.42 36.19 7.36
C GLN A 195 -18.82 34.70 7.11
N GLU A 196 -20.11 34.40 7.11
CA GLU A 196 -20.63 33.07 6.83
C GLU A 196 -20.37 32.65 5.37
N PHE A 197 -20.52 33.60 4.43
CA PHE A 197 -20.19 33.37 3.02
C PHE A 197 -18.71 32.98 2.87
N ILE A 198 -17.81 33.73 3.52
CA ILE A 198 -16.36 33.50 3.48
C ILE A 198 -16.02 32.13 4.11
N ASP A 199 -16.71 31.73 5.18
CA ASP A 199 -16.50 30.44 5.83
C ASP A 199 -16.90 29.26 4.92
N ILE A 200 -18.05 29.36 4.25
CA ILE A 200 -18.51 28.35 3.28
C ILE A 200 -17.58 28.32 2.07
N ALA A 201 -17.23 29.49 1.50
CA ALA A 201 -16.34 29.62 0.36
C ALA A 201 -14.94 29.05 0.65
N SER A 202 -14.34 29.40 1.79
CA SER A 202 -13.03 28.88 2.20
C SER A 202 -13.06 27.36 2.41
N SER A 203 -14.12 26.82 3.01
CA SER A 203 -14.29 25.37 3.16
C SER A 203 -14.39 24.65 1.81
N ARG A 204 -15.11 25.24 0.85
CA ARG A 204 -15.23 24.75 -0.53
C ARG A 204 -13.87 24.75 -1.22
N LEU A 205 -13.11 25.84 -1.12
CA LEU A 205 -11.78 25.96 -1.73
C LEU A 205 -10.78 24.95 -1.14
N VAL A 206 -10.83 24.66 0.16
CA VAL A 206 -10.02 23.60 0.78
C VAL A 206 -10.35 22.23 0.16
N LYS A 207 -11.63 21.92 -0.08
CA LYS A 207 -12.05 20.68 -0.77
C LYS A 207 -11.53 20.64 -2.21
N ILE A 208 -11.67 21.73 -2.96
CA ILE A 208 -11.20 21.83 -4.35
C ILE A 208 -9.68 21.63 -4.43
N ASP A 209 -8.90 22.32 -3.60
CA ASP A 209 -7.44 22.14 -3.55
C ASP A 209 -7.07 20.68 -3.24
N GLY A 210 -7.79 20.02 -2.33
CA GLY A 210 -7.60 18.60 -2.03
C GLY A 210 -7.80 17.71 -3.26
N PHE A 211 -8.84 17.97 -4.07
CA PHE A 211 -9.09 17.22 -5.30
C PHE A 211 -8.06 17.50 -6.39
N LEU A 212 -7.65 18.76 -6.55
CA LEU A 212 -6.60 19.14 -7.50
C LEU A 212 -5.27 18.46 -7.15
N ARG A 213 -4.89 18.42 -5.86
CA ARG A 213 -3.72 17.65 -5.39
C ARG A 213 -3.89 16.14 -5.56
N GLY A 214 -5.13 15.66 -5.55
CA GLY A 214 -5.49 14.28 -5.89
C GLY A 214 -5.46 13.97 -7.39
N GLY A 215 -5.12 14.93 -8.25
CA GLY A 215 -5.00 14.75 -9.70
C GLY A 215 -6.29 14.95 -10.49
N LYS A 216 -7.32 15.56 -9.90
CA LYS A 216 -8.57 15.89 -10.59
C LYS A 216 -8.43 17.18 -11.41
N SER A 217 -9.16 17.25 -12.52
CA SER A 217 -9.32 18.49 -13.28
C SER A 217 -10.08 19.52 -12.45
N ILE A 218 -9.94 20.81 -12.77
CA ILE A 218 -10.63 21.89 -12.02
C ILE A 218 -12.15 21.77 -12.09
N THR A 219 -12.69 21.35 -13.23
CA THR A 219 -14.12 21.14 -13.45
C THR A 219 -14.64 19.97 -12.61
N GLU A 220 -13.93 18.83 -12.61
CA GLU A 220 -14.25 17.70 -11.74
C GLU A 220 -14.13 18.07 -10.26
N ALA A 221 -13.07 18.77 -9.86
CA ALA A 221 -12.86 19.17 -8.47
C ALA A 221 -14.00 20.05 -7.95
N ARG A 222 -14.48 21.01 -8.75
CA ARG A 222 -15.64 21.85 -8.45
C ARG A 222 -16.93 21.04 -8.33
N PHE A 223 -17.15 20.11 -9.25
CA PHE A 223 -18.30 19.20 -9.23
C PHE A 223 -18.29 18.28 -8.00
N TYR A 224 -17.16 17.66 -7.67
CA TYR A 224 -17.07 16.81 -6.48
C TYR A 224 -17.23 17.61 -5.18
N ALA A 225 -16.74 18.85 -5.13
CA ALA A 225 -16.96 19.71 -3.97
C ALA A 225 -18.45 20.03 -3.75
N THR A 226 -19.20 20.36 -4.81
CA THR A 226 -20.66 20.58 -4.72
C THR A 226 -21.40 19.29 -4.39
N TYR A 227 -21.08 18.19 -5.10
CA TYR A 227 -21.72 16.88 -4.91
C TYR A 227 -21.55 16.38 -3.48
N ASN A 228 -20.33 16.44 -2.93
CA ASN A 228 -20.07 15.99 -1.57
C ASN A 228 -20.83 16.82 -0.53
N PHE A 229 -20.93 18.14 -0.72
CA PHE A 229 -21.72 18.98 0.18
C PHE A 229 -23.21 18.61 0.14
N ARG A 230 -23.77 18.42 -1.05
CA ARG A 230 -25.16 17.95 -1.21
C ARG A 230 -25.37 16.57 -0.58
N TYR A 231 -24.44 15.65 -0.77
CA TYR A 231 -24.50 14.31 -0.18
C TYR A 231 -24.41 14.36 1.35
N ASP A 232 -23.54 15.20 1.91
CA ASP A 232 -23.46 15.44 3.36
C ASP A 232 -24.80 15.94 3.91
N LEU A 233 -25.46 16.88 3.21
CA LEU A 233 -26.80 17.35 3.59
C LEU A 233 -27.87 16.25 3.49
N GLN A 234 -27.83 15.40 2.46
CA GLN A 234 -28.76 14.27 2.31
C GLN A 234 -28.60 13.25 3.44
N LEU A 235 -27.36 13.00 3.89
CA LEU A 235 -27.10 12.15 5.05
C LEU A 235 -27.68 12.75 6.34
N LEU A 236 -27.61 14.06 6.52
CA LEU A 236 -28.21 14.75 7.67
C LEU A 236 -29.74 14.70 7.65
N LEU A 237 -30.35 14.86 6.48
CA LEU A 237 -31.80 14.71 6.29
C LEU A 237 -32.25 13.27 6.57
N LYS A 238 -31.51 12.26 6.08
CA LYS A 238 -31.79 10.84 6.37
C LYS A 238 -31.65 10.51 7.87
N LYS A 239 -30.76 11.18 8.58
CA LYS A 239 -30.61 11.10 10.04
C LYS A 239 -31.68 11.91 10.80
N MET A 240 -32.62 12.55 10.10
CA MET A 240 -33.65 13.42 10.67
C MET A 240 -33.10 14.58 11.51
N SER A 241 -31.85 15.00 11.26
CA SER A 241 -31.20 16.10 11.97
C SER A 241 -31.56 17.47 11.40
N ILE A 242 -32.15 17.51 10.20
CA ILE A 242 -32.48 18.71 9.42
C ILE A 242 -33.85 18.47 8.74
N THR A 243 -34.66 19.51 8.62
CA THR A 243 -35.93 19.49 7.85
C THR A 243 -35.70 19.69 6.36
N GLU A 244 -36.63 19.26 5.51
CA GLU A 244 -36.56 19.48 4.05
C GLU A 244 -36.38 20.96 3.68
N THR A 245 -37.08 21.85 4.37
CA THR A 245 -36.95 23.31 4.18
C THR A 245 -35.55 23.83 4.48
N GLN A 246 -34.92 23.34 5.55
CA GLN A 246 -33.54 23.70 5.90
C GLN A 246 -32.53 23.10 4.93
N PHE A 247 -32.80 21.91 4.39
CA PHE A 247 -31.98 21.29 3.35
C PHE A 247 -31.94 22.17 2.10
N ASP A 248 -33.11 22.60 1.61
CA ASP A 248 -33.21 23.44 0.40
C ASP A 248 -32.57 24.81 0.63
N LEU A 249 -32.78 25.42 1.80
CA LEU A 249 -32.14 26.70 2.16
C LEU A 249 -30.61 26.60 2.15
N ARG A 250 -30.04 25.59 2.80
CA ARG A 250 -28.57 25.42 2.85
C ARG A 250 -27.99 25.06 1.49
N LEU A 251 -28.71 24.24 0.70
CA LEU A 251 -28.28 23.87 -0.64
C LEU A 251 -28.28 25.08 -1.56
N THR A 252 -29.34 25.88 -1.55
CA THR A 252 -29.43 27.11 -2.35
C THR A 252 -28.35 28.11 -1.94
N GLN A 253 -28.16 28.35 -0.64
CA GLN A 253 -27.06 29.19 -0.12
C GLN A 253 -25.68 28.69 -0.60
N TYR A 254 -25.44 27.38 -0.57
CA TYR A 254 -24.16 26.83 -1.03
C TYR A 254 -23.97 26.96 -2.54
N LEU A 255 -25.02 26.75 -3.32
CA LEU A 255 -24.95 26.86 -4.78
C LEU A 255 -24.70 28.30 -5.22
N THR A 256 -25.29 29.30 -4.56
CA THR A 256 -25.02 30.71 -4.83
C THR A 256 -23.58 31.10 -4.46
N VAL A 257 -23.06 30.59 -3.34
CA VAL A 257 -21.64 30.75 -2.98
C VAL A 257 -20.74 30.10 -4.03
N ALA A 258 -21.08 28.87 -4.44
CA ALA A 258 -20.29 28.10 -5.39
C ALA A 258 -20.20 28.77 -6.76
N SER A 259 -21.32 29.26 -7.30
CA SER A 259 -21.33 29.94 -8.60
C SER A 259 -20.48 31.21 -8.57
N LYS A 260 -20.69 32.07 -7.55
CA LYS A 260 -19.90 33.31 -7.37
C LYS A 260 -18.40 33.03 -7.25
N VAL A 261 -18.01 32.06 -6.42
CA VAL A 261 -16.59 31.72 -6.20
C VAL A 261 -15.96 31.13 -7.46
N ASP A 262 -16.67 30.25 -8.18
CA ASP A 262 -16.14 29.59 -9.37
C ASP A 262 -16.00 30.54 -10.57
N GLU A 263 -16.82 31.59 -10.65
CA GLU A 263 -16.73 32.65 -11.65
C GLU A 263 -15.53 33.57 -11.42
N VAL A 264 -15.25 33.92 -10.16
CA VAL A 264 -14.22 34.92 -9.83
C VAL A 264 -12.84 34.30 -9.60
N VAL A 265 -12.77 33.09 -9.04
CA VAL A 265 -11.54 32.56 -8.43
C VAL A 265 -11.14 31.19 -8.97
N THR A 266 -9.83 30.99 -9.15
CA THR A 266 -9.19 29.71 -9.48
C THR A 266 -7.94 29.45 -8.68
N PHE A 267 -7.47 28.21 -8.75
CA PHE A 267 -6.12 27.86 -8.34
C PHE A 267 -5.16 27.93 -9.51
N ASP A 268 -4.00 28.52 -9.25
CA ASP A 268 -2.83 28.46 -10.11
C ASP A 268 -2.18 27.06 -10.04
N SER A 269 -1.25 26.77 -10.95
CA SER A 269 -0.33 25.64 -11.00
C SER A 269 0.33 25.30 -9.65
N HIS A 270 0.62 26.31 -8.82
CA HIS A 270 1.19 26.15 -7.48
C HIS A 270 0.14 26.07 -6.36
N PHE A 271 -1.14 25.91 -6.69
CA PHE A 271 -2.27 25.88 -5.76
C PHE A 271 -2.41 27.14 -4.91
N ARG A 272 -2.04 28.29 -5.48
CA ARG A 272 -2.31 29.61 -4.92
C ARG A 272 -3.61 30.14 -5.50
N LEU A 273 -4.34 30.91 -4.71
CA LEU A 273 -5.57 31.53 -5.15
C LEU A 273 -5.28 32.66 -6.15
N CYS A 274 -5.97 32.70 -7.27
CA CYS A 274 -5.81 33.69 -8.33
C CYS A 274 -7.16 33.97 -9.02
N LYS A 275 -7.24 35.08 -9.76
CA LYS A 275 -8.45 35.44 -10.51
C LYS A 275 -8.70 34.43 -11.64
N GLN A 276 -9.95 33.99 -11.79
CA GLN A 276 -10.39 33.12 -12.88
C GLN A 276 -10.20 33.86 -14.21
N LEU A 277 -9.55 33.18 -15.15
CA LEU A 277 -9.41 33.62 -16.53
C LEU A 277 -10.16 32.63 -17.44
N SER A 278 -10.78 33.12 -18.50
CA SER A 278 -11.31 32.24 -19.55
C SER A 278 -10.17 31.50 -20.26
N SER A 279 -10.47 30.41 -20.96
CA SER A 279 -9.46 29.68 -21.74
C SER A 279 -8.78 30.58 -22.77
N THR A 280 -9.56 31.43 -23.47
CA THR A 280 -9.06 32.40 -24.44
C THR A 280 -8.15 33.44 -23.80
N GLN A 281 -8.56 34.02 -22.67
CA GLN A 281 -7.75 35.00 -21.94
C GLN A 281 -6.45 34.38 -21.42
N LYS A 282 -6.47 33.12 -20.98
CA LYS A 282 -5.24 32.40 -20.58
C LYS A 282 -4.28 32.24 -21.74
N GLU A 283 -4.77 31.87 -22.92
CA GLU A 283 -3.94 31.73 -24.12
C GLU A 283 -3.36 33.07 -24.59
N GLU A 284 -4.16 34.14 -24.56
CA GLU A 284 -3.72 35.50 -24.90
C GLU A 284 -2.65 35.99 -23.91
N LEU A 285 -2.88 35.79 -22.61
CA LEU A 285 -1.92 36.12 -21.56
C LEU A 285 -0.63 35.30 -21.71
N ALA A 286 -0.74 34.01 -22.03
CA ALA A 286 0.41 33.15 -22.29
C ALA A 286 1.22 33.65 -23.50
N LYS A 287 0.57 34.01 -24.61
CA LYS A 287 1.22 34.58 -25.81
C LYS A 287 1.91 35.90 -25.49
N SER A 288 1.23 36.79 -24.76
CA SER A 288 1.76 38.09 -24.31
C SER A 288 2.97 37.94 -23.37
N ASN A 289 2.91 37.01 -22.44
CA ASN A 289 4.04 36.73 -21.55
C ASN A 289 5.21 36.11 -22.31
N LEU A 290 4.95 35.20 -23.27
CA LEU A 290 5.99 34.62 -24.10
C LEU A 290 6.69 35.66 -24.98
N SER A 291 5.96 36.61 -25.58
CA SER A 291 6.58 37.68 -26.36
C SER A 291 7.45 38.58 -25.49
N LYS A 292 6.98 38.96 -24.30
CA LYS A 292 7.76 39.72 -23.31
C LYS A 292 9.02 38.98 -22.85
N ILE A 293 8.91 37.67 -22.56
CA ILE A 293 10.07 36.84 -22.19
C ILE A 293 11.07 36.80 -23.34
N GLN A 294 10.60 36.63 -24.58
CA GLN A 294 11.47 36.64 -25.75
C GLN A 294 12.17 37.98 -25.92
N GLU A 295 11.45 39.11 -25.80
CA GLU A 295 12.03 40.45 -25.88
C GLU A 295 13.12 40.69 -24.82
N LEU A 296 12.86 40.27 -23.57
CA LEU A 296 13.81 40.41 -22.46
C LEU A 296 15.10 39.59 -22.65
N VAL A 297 15.04 38.50 -23.42
CA VAL A 297 16.16 37.56 -23.62
C VAL A 297 16.87 37.74 -24.98
N ARG A 298 16.16 38.14 -26.04
CA ARG A 298 16.61 38.10 -27.45
C ARG A 298 17.96 38.77 -27.71
N ASN A 299 18.24 39.88 -27.02
CA ASN A 299 19.43 40.70 -27.27
C ASN A 299 20.46 40.64 -26.13
N ARG A 300 20.27 39.75 -25.14
CA ARG A 300 21.15 39.68 -23.97
C ARG A 300 22.10 38.50 -24.05
N THR A 301 23.39 38.80 -24.08
CA THR A 301 24.48 37.84 -23.94
C THR A 301 24.69 37.37 -22.49
N VAL A 302 24.27 38.18 -21.52
CA VAL A 302 24.38 37.93 -20.07
C VAL A 302 23.03 38.18 -19.40
N MET A 303 22.64 37.32 -18.47
CA MET A 303 21.41 37.46 -17.68
C MET A 303 21.72 38.17 -16.35
N THR A 304 21.19 39.38 -16.16
CA THR A 304 21.30 40.08 -14.87
C THR A 304 20.23 39.59 -13.90
N ARG A 305 20.47 39.73 -12.58
CA ARG A 305 19.55 39.27 -11.53
C ARG A 305 18.14 39.84 -11.68
N ASP A 306 18.01 41.14 -11.98
CA ASP A 306 16.70 41.78 -12.16
C ASP A 306 15.94 41.22 -13.35
N THR A 307 16.65 40.94 -14.44
CA THR A 307 16.04 40.39 -15.67
C THR A 307 15.60 38.95 -15.46
N ARG A 308 16.38 38.17 -14.70
CA ARG A 308 16.00 36.83 -14.25
C ARG A 308 14.73 36.89 -13.42
N ASN A 309 14.67 37.75 -12.40
CA ASN A 309 13.48 37.89 -11.55
C ASN A 309 12.24 38.27 -12.38
N LYS A 310 12.39 39.20 -13.34
CA LYS A 310 11.29 39.58 -14.26
C LYS A 310 10.84 38.42 -15.16
N VAL A 311 11.75 37.58 -15.63
CA VAL A 311 11.39 36.38 -16.41
C VAL A 311 10.72 35.33 -15.51
N GLU A 312 11.21 35.13 -14.29
CA GLU A 312 10.58 34.22 -13.32
C GLU A 312 9.16 34.67 -12.97
N THR A 313 8.91 35.95 -12.72
CA THR A 313 7.55 36.46 -12.45
C THR A 313 6.61 36.29 -13.65
N LEU A 314 7.10 36.44 -14.88
CA LEU A 314 6.31 36.18 -16.09
C LEU A 314 6.01 34.69 -16.31
N ILE A 315 6.93 33.80 -15.95
CA ILE A 315 6.73 32.34 -16.02
C ILE A 315 5.75 31.88 -14.94
N ASP A 316 5.85 32.43 -13.73
CA ASP A 316 5.01 32.06 -12.58
C ASP A 316 3.58 32.64 -12.67
N SER A 317 3.25 33.26 -13.80
CA SER A 317 1.90 33.71 -14.13
C SER A 317 0.91 32.53 -14.21
N PRO A 318 -0.37 32.71 -13.82
CA PRO A 318 -1.40 31.67 -13.88
C PRO A 318 -1.80 31.24 -15.31
N ALA A 319 -1.16 31.83 -16.33
CA ALA A 319 -1.35 31.47 -17.74
C ALA A 319 -0.72 30.12 -18.11
N PHE A 320 0.25 29.63 -17.33
CA PHE A 320 1.04 28.45 -17.66
C PHE A 320 0.82 27.30 -16.68
N ASP A 321 0.63 26.10 -17.22
CA ASP A 321 0.68 24.86 -16.43
C ASP A 321 2.08 24.59 -15.84
N ILE A 322 2.16 23.79 -14.79
CA ILE A 322 3.44 23.52 -14.12
C ILE A 322 4.48 22.87 -15.06
N SER A 323 4.04 22.02 -15.99
CA SER A 323 4.90 21.41 -17.02
C SER A 323 5.47 22.46 -17.98
N THR A 324 4.63 23.40 -18.42
CA THR A 324 5.05 24.44 -19.36
C THR A 324 5.95 25.44 -18.66
N GLN A 325 5.67 25.81 -17.40
CA GLN A 325 6.57 26.62 -16.57
C GLN A 325 7.96 26.00 -16.47
N ILE A 326 8.05 24.70 -16.14
CA ILE A 326 9.33 23.99 -16.08
C ILE A 326 10.05 24.02 -17.43
N ARG A 327 9.33 23.80 -18.54
CA ARG A 327 9.90 23.86 -19.88
C ARG A 327 10.44 25.25 -20.23
N LEU A 328 9.73 26.31 -19.86
CA LEU A 328 10.14 27.70 -20.07
C LEU A 328 11.35 28.06 -19.23
N ARG A 329 11.38 27.67 -17.95
CA ARG A 329 12.55 27.84 -17.08
C ARG A 329 13.78 27.15 -17.68
N ARG A 330 13.66 25.91 -18.14
CA ARG A 330 14.76 25.19 -18.81
C ARG A 330 15.24 25.86 -20.10
N LYS A 331 14.32 26.50 -20.84
CA LYS A 331 14.64 27.14 -22.12
C LYS A 331 15.32 28.50 -21.95
N TYR A 332 14.76 29.38 -21.11
CA TYR A 332 15.16 30.78 -21.01
C TYR A 332 16.03 31.08 -19.78
N LEU A 333 15.87 30.33 -18.69
CA LEU A 333 16.64 30.50 -17.45
C LEU A 333 17.69 29.40 -17.30
N LYS A 334 18.57 29.31 -18.31
CA LYS A 334 19.68 28.35 -18.26
C LYS A 334 20.66 28.75 -17.15
N PRO A 335 21.23 27.80 -16.39
CA PRO A 335 22.23 28.10 -15.38
C PRO A 335 23.51 28.69 -15.99
N VAL A 336 23.76 28.39 -17.27
CA VAL A 336 24.97 28.75 -18.00
C VAL A 336 24.57 29.14 -19.42
N VAL A 337 24.96 30.34 -19.85
CA VAL A 337 24.67 30.84 -21.22
C VAL A 337 25.58 30.14 -22.23
N CYS A 338 25.11 29.94 -23.47
CA CYS A 338 25.90 29.35 -24.55
C CYS A 338 27.21 30.13 -24.84
N GLU A 339 28.19 29.45 -25.43
CA GLU A 339 29.46 30.04 -25.82
C GLU A 339 29.26 31.10 -26.91
N SER A 340 29.80 32.30 -26.71
CA SER A 340 29.84 33.38 -27.69
C SER A 340 31.05 34.28 -27.43
N LYS A 341 31.48 35.08 -28.42
CA LYS A 341 32.63 35.99 -28.28
C LYS A 341 32.50 36.94 -27.09
N ALA A 342 31.29 37.39 -26.79
CA ALA A 342 31.02 38.31 -25.68
C ALA A 342 31.21 37.69 -24.29
N VAL A 343 31.24 36.37 -24.20
CA VAL A 343 31.20 35.61 -22.94
C VAL A 343 32.51 34.84 -22.69
N SER A 344 33.46 34.95 -23.63
CA SER A 344 34.83 34.48 -23.51
C SER A 344 35.68 35.59 -22.89
N SER A 345 36.26 35.35 -21.72
CA SER A 345 37.21 36.27 -21.07
C SER A 345 38.51 35.55 -20.77
N THR A 346 39.63 36.27 -20.84
CA THR A 346 40.95 35.81 -20.38
C THR A 346 41.29 36.32 -18.97
N LYS A 347 40.63 37.39 -18.51
CA LYS A 347 40.73 37.92 -17.13
C LYS A 347 39.56 37.45 -16.27
N ASP A 348 39.84 37.05 -15.03
CA ASP A 348 38.87 36.60 -14.02
C ASP A 348 37.85 35.56 -14.51
N ALA A 349 38.32 34.67 -15.38
CA ALA A 349 37.50 33.66 -16.04
C ALA A 349 37.46 32.34 -15.26
N VAL A 350 36.30 31.68 -15.31
CA VAL A 350 36.13 30.30 -14.85
C VAL A 350 36.63 29.37 -15.96
N ILE A 351 37.56 28.49 -15.62
CA ILE A 351 38.14 27.55 -16.58
C ILE A 351 37.31 26.26 -16.58
N VAL A 352 36.82 25.88 -17.76
CA VAL A 352 36.11 24.63 -18.00
C VAL A 352 36.91 23.80 -18.99
N ARG A 353 37.14 22.53 -18.70
CA ARG A 353 37.81 21.59 -19.61
C ARG A 353 36.79 20.62 -20.19
N ARG A 354 36.79 20.44 -21.51
CA ARG A 354 35.96 19.45 -22.20
C ARG A 354 36.78 18.59 -23.15
N TRP A 355 36.30 17.40 -23.44
CA TRP A 355 36.83 16.60 -24.53
C TRP A 355 36.26 17.10 -25.85
N ASN A 356 37.10 17.32 -26.86
CA ASN A 356 36.65 17.57 -28.23
C ASN A 356 36.88 16.34 -29.10
N ASP A 357 35.80 15.75 -29.58
CA ASP A 357 35.81 14.54 -30.41
C ASP A 357 36.51 14.75 -31.76
N LYS A 358 36.45 15.95 -32.34
CA LYS A 358 37.07 16.25 -33.65
C LYS A 358 38.59 16.32 -33.56
N SER A 359 39.12 17.01 -32.53
CA SER A 359 40.57 17.16 -32.34
C SER A 359 41.17 16.02 -31.50
N ARG A 360 40.34 15.19 -30.86
CA ARG A 360 40.73 14.14 -29.90
C ARG A 360 41.66 14.65 -28.80
N ARG A 361 41.40 15.87 -28.32
CA ARG A 361 42.18 16.54 -27.29
C ARG A 361 41.27 17.17 -26.25
N ILE A 362 41.82 17.39 -25.06
CA ILE A 362 41.16 18.17 -24.02
C ILE A 362 41.24 19.65 -24.41
N GLU A 363 40.09 20.26 -24.65
CA GLU A 363 39.95 21.69 -24.85
C GLU A 363 39.76 22.40 -23.52
N THR A 364 40.54 23.46 -23.30
CA THR A 364 40.39 24.35 -22.15
C THR A 364 39.67 25.61 -22.60
N ILE A 365 38.53 25.92 -21.98
CA ILE A 365 37.64 27.04 -22.31
C ILE A 365 37.61 27.99 -21.13
N SER A 366 37.92 29.26 -21.36
CA SER A 366 37.81 30.31 -20.35
C SER A 366 36.48 31.05 -20.49
N ARG A 367 35.66 31.01 -19.44
CA ARG A 367 34.31 31.57 -19.39
C ARG A 367 34.28 32.79 -18.47
N ALA A 368 33.70 33.91 -18.90
CA ALA A 368 33.45 35.04 -18.00
C ALA A 368 32.54 34.60 -16.81
N ARG A 369 32.69 35.21 -15.63
CA ARG A 369 31.80 34.90 -14.48
C ARG A 369 30.34 35.28 -14.76
N ASP A 370 30.13 36.35 -15.50
CA ASP A 370 28.82 36.83 -15.94
C ASP A 370 28.07 35.84 -16.85
N ALA A 371 28.80 34.85 -17.39
CA ALA A 371 28.26 33.79 -18.20
C ALA A 371 27.40 32.78 -17.43
N PHE A 372 27.59 32.75 -16.11
CA PHE A 372 26.86 31.90 -15.18
C PHE A 372 25.70 32.72 -14.62
N ALA A 373 24.52 32.12 -14.60
CA ALA A 373 23.35 32.81 -14.08
C ALA A 373 23.58 33.17 -12.61
N PRO A 374 23.26 34.40 -12.18
CA PRO A 374 23.38 34.78 -10.78
C PRO A 374 22.51 33.84 -9.93
N SER A 375 23.09 33.41 -8.82
CA SER A 375 22.45 32.55 -7.81
C SER A 375 21.29 33.23 -7.12
#